data_AF-A0A093GMN9-F1
#
_entry.id   AF-A0A093GMN9-F1
#
_cell.length_a   1.000
_cell.length_b   1.000
_cell.length_c   1.000
_cell.angle_alpha   90.00
_cell.angle_beta   90.00
_cell.angle_gamma   90.00
#
_symmetry.space_group_name_H-M   'P 1'
#
loop_
_entity.id
_entity.type
_entity.pdbx_description
1 polymer ?
#
loop_
_entity_poly.entity_id
_entity_poly.type
_entity_poly.pdbx_seq_one_letter_code
_entity_poly.pdbx_strand_id
1 'polypeptide(L)'
;VCSTWGNNHFKTFDGDVYQFPGLCEYNFASDCQGSYKEFSVHIQRALNSNNHPQIQYILLTVKDFTVYLRPKVAVVDGKIVKTPYYSSGLFIESSDIYTKVYAKFGLSLIWNQEDALMVELDSKFANRTCGLCGDYNGIPIYNEFINGDASYNSITYGNLQKIHKPNAKCEDPDETRALPSCNEHRDECVRLLTSSAFADCRLRLNLEMYIQACMQDKCACKGEEDSFCLCSTISEYSRQCSHAGGRPGEWRTQNFC
;
A
#
# COMPACT_ATOMS: atom_id res chain seq x y z
N VAL A 1 -0.32 0.27 10.79
CA VAL A 1 -1.05 0.12 9.51
C VAL A 1 -0.06 0.16 8.38
N CYS A 2 -0.12 -0.80 7.45
CA CYS A 2 0.66 -0.79 6.22
C CYS A 2 -0.20 -0.31 5.04
N SER A 3 0.39 0.39 4.07
CA SER A 3 -0.33 0.81 2.87
C SER A 3 0.54 0.84 1.61
N THR A 4 -0.12 0.81 0.46
CA THR A 4 0.47 1.09 -0.85
C THR A 4 -0.51 1.93 -1.66
N TRP A 5 -0.03 2.85 -2.49
CA TRP A 5 -0.85 3.77 -3.29
C TRP A 5 -0.10 4.30 -4.50
N GLY A 6 -0.82 4.93 -5.43
CA GLY A 6 -0.26 5.75 -6.49
C GLY A 6 0.86 5.08 -7.28
N ASN A 7 1.89 5.87 -7.58
CA ASN A 7 3.06 5.49 -8.35
C ASN A 7 4.03 4.57 -7.57
N ASN A 8 3.54 3.40 -7.17
CA ASN A 8 4.29 2.33 -6.53
C ASN A 8 4.89 2.70 -5.17
N HIS A 9 4.22 3.58 -4.42
CA HIS A 9 4.58 3.88 -3.03
C HIS A 9 4.12 2.77 -2.10
N PHE A 10 4.93 2.51 -1.08
CA PHE A 10 4.65 1.62 0.03
C PHE A 10 4.96 2.34 1.33
N LYS A 11 4.21 2.00 2.38
CA LYS A 11 4.45 2.39 3.76
C LYS A 11 4.38 1.14 4.63
N THR A 12 5.47 0.82 5.34
CA THR A 12 5.53 -0.34 6.25
C THR A 12 4.66 -0.13 7.49
N PHE A 13 4.52 -1.17 8.33
CA PHE A 13 3.81 -1.04 9.60
C PHE A 13 4.46 -0.01 10.53
N ASP A 14 5.78 0.14 10.46
CA ASP A 14 6.61 0.99 11.32
C ASP A 14 6.87 2.40 10.72
N GLY A 15 6.41 2.62 9.49
CA GLY A 15 6.24 3.95 8.90
C GLY A 15 7.24 4.32 7.81
N ASP A 16 8.13 3.40 7.43
CA ASP A 16 9.07 3.61 6.33
C ASP A 16 8.32 3.70 5.00
N VAL A 17 8.53 4.81 4.28
CA VAL A 17 7.94 5.07 2.96
C VAL A 17 8.99 4.88 1.88
N TYR A 18 8.68 4.06 0.88
CA TYR A 18 9.59 3.74 -0.21
C TYR A 18 8.83 3.48 -1.52
N GLN A 19 9.56 3.47 -2.64
CA GLN A 19 9.02 3.14 -3.96
C GLN A 19 9.57 1.80 -4.46
N PHE A 20 8.67 0.96 -4.97
CA PHE A 20 9.02 -0.34 -5.56
C PHE A 20 8.13 -0.67 -6.77
N PRO A 21 8.63 -0.50 -8.02
CA PRO A 21 7.84 -0.63 -9.25
C PRO A 21 7.77 -2.07 -9.78
N GLY A 22 7.61 -3.05 -8.89
CA GLY A 22 7.45 -4.47 -9.26
C GLY A 22 6.08 -4.79 -9.86
N LEU A 23 6.05 -5.61 -10.92
CA LEU A 23 4.81 -6.05 -11.60
C LEU A 23 4.49 -7.53 -11.43
N CYS A 24 5.35 -8.28 -10.72
CA CYS A 24 5.10 -9.67 -10.35
C CYS A 24 4.09 -9.78 -9.20
N GLU A 25 3.79 -11.02 -8.79
CA GLU A 25 3.14 -11.25 -7.50
C GLU A 25 4.17 -11.11 -6.38
N TYR A 26 3.83 -10.33 -5.36
CA TYR A 26 4.67 -10.11 -4.18
C TYR A 26 3.89 -10.36 -2.90
N ASN A 27 4.60 -10.83 -1.87
CA ASN A 27 4.08 -10.89 -0.51
C ASN A 27 3.96 -9.46 0.04
N PHE A 28 2.73 -8.97 0.17
CA PHE A 28 2.47 -7.66 0.77
C PHE A 28 2.67 -7.73 2.29
N ALA A 29 1.99 -8.65 2.96
CA ALA A 29 2.16 -8.93 4.38
C ALA A 29 1.75 -10.37 4.68
N SER A 30 2.53 -11.09 5.47
CA SER A 30 2.22 -12.45 5.93
C SER A 30 2.62 -12.62 7.39
N ASP A 31 1.97 -13.55 8.08
CA ASP A 31 2.47 -14.10 9.34
C ASP A 31 3.60 -15.10 9.03
N CYS A 32 4.80 -14.80 9.51
CA CYS A 32 6.03 -15.53 9.20
C CYS A 32 6.66 -16.17 10.44
N GLN A 33 5.99 -16.07 11.60
CA GLN A 33 6.41 -16.76 12.81
C GLN A 33 5.56 -18.00 13.09
N GLY A 34 6.26 -19.09 13.45
CA GLY A 34 5.65 -20.37 13.81
C GLY A 34 5.47 -21.32 12.63
N SER A 35 4.97 -22.53 12.92
CA SER A 35 4.71 -23.58 11.93
C SER A 35 3.39 -23.40 11.18
N TYR A 36 2.48 -22.56 11.68
CA TYR A 36 1.17 -22.29 11.09
C TYR A 36 0.99 -20.79 10.86
N LYS A 37 0.81 -20.40 9.60
CA LYS A 37 0.61 -19.00 9.20
C LYS A 37 -0.86 -18.61 9.40
N GLU A 38 -1.13 -17.62 10.24
CA GLU A 38 -2.50 -17.14 10.47
C GLU A 38 -3.08 -16.44 9.23
N PHE A 39 -2.25 -15.71 8.48
CA PHE A 39 -2.65 -15.02 7.25
C PHE A 39 -1.50 -14.81 6.26
N SER A 40 -1.86 -14.57 5.00
CA SER A 40 -0.99 -14.01 3.97
C SER A 40 -1.78 -13.10 3.03
N VAL A 41 -1.20 -11.97 2.65
CA VAL A 41 -1.73 -11.02 1.68
C VAL A 41 -0.73 -10.90 0.56
N HIS A 42 -1.09 -11.36 -0.63
CA HIS A 42 -0.29 -11.18 -1.84
C HIS A 42 -0.97 -10.19 -2.76
N ILE A 43 -0.17 -9.39 -3.47
CA ILE A 43 -0.65 -8.46 -4.48
C ILE A 43 0.09 -8.68 -5.79
N GLN A 44 -0.59 -8.44 -6.90
CA GLN A 44 0.06 -8.28 -8.20
C GLN A 44 -0.39 -6.96 -8.81
N ARG A 45 0.57 -6.13 -9.21
CA ARG A 45 0.31 -4.90 -9.96
C ARG A 45 0.31 -5.17 -11.47
N ALA A 46 -0.40 -4.32 -12.20
CA ALA A 46 -0.35 -4.22 -13.64
C ALA A 46 -0.42 -2.74 -14.04
N LEU A 47 -0.08 -2.42 -15.29
CA LEU A 47 -0.25 -1.07 -15.82
C LEU A 47 -1.64 -0.95 -16.45
N ASN A 48 -2.33 0.17 -16.21
CA ASN A 48 -3.60 0.48 -16.87
C ASN A 48 -3.37 1.06 -18.28
N SER A 49 -4.44 1.47 -18.96
CA SER A 49 -4.36 2.04 -20.31
C SER A 49 -3.52 3.32 -20.40
N ASN A 50 -3.39 4.06 -19.31
CA ASN A 50 -2.59 5.28 -19.20
C ASN A 50 -1.17 4.99 -18.69
N ASN A 51 -0.78 3.71 -18.62
CA ASN A 51 0.50 3.27 -18.10
C ASN A 51 0.70 3.55 -16.59
N HIS A 52 -0.39 3.73 -15.84
CA HIS A 52 -0.33 3.91 -14.39
C HIS A 52 -0.42 2.57 -13.67
N PRO A 53 0.33 2.37 -12.58
CA PRO A 53 0.26 1.14 -11.82
C PRO A 53 -1.07 1.03 -11.06
N GLN A 54 -1.70 -0.13 -11.18
CA GLN A 54 -2.94 -0.51 -10.49
C GLN A 54 -2.78 -1.92 -9.92
N ILE A 55 -3.54 -2.23 -8.86
CA ILE A 55 -3.56 -3.58 -8.29
C ILE A 55 -4.46 -4.45 -9.17
N GLN A 56 -3.87 -5.41 -9.87
CA GLN A 56 -4.59 -6.35 -10.73
C GLN A 56 -5.43 -7.31 -9.90
N TYR A 57 -4.86 -7.81 -8.80
CA TYR A 57 -5.58 -8.60 -7.81
C TYR A 57 -4.90 -8.59 -6.45
N ILE A 58 -5.70 -8.96 -5.46
CA ILE A 58 -5.25 -9.26 -4.10
C ILE A 58 -5.65 -10.70 -3.78
N LEU A 59 -4.71 -11.48 -3.29
CA LEU A 59 -4.94 -12.82 -2.76
C LEU A 59 -4.72 -12.79 -1.25
N LEU A 60 -5.81 -12.88 -0.50
CA LEU A 60 -5.81 -12.94 0.95
C LEU A 60 -6.11 -14.39 1.38
N THR A 61 -5.18 -15.01 2.10
CA THR A 61 -5.41 -16.27 2.79
C THR A 61 -5.54 -15.98 4.27
N VAL A 62 -6.61 -16.45 4.91
CA VAL A 62 -6.79 -16.38 6.37
C VAL A 62 -7.16 -17.77 6.84
N LYS A 63 -6.21 -18.43 7.53
CA LYS A 63 -6.31 -19.85 7.90
C LYS A 63 -6.68 -20.73 6.70
N ASP A 64 -7.92 -21.22 6.68
CA ASP A 64 -8.44 -22.15 5.69
C ASP A 64 -9.21 -21.46 4.56
N PHE A 65 -9.42 -20.13 4.66
CA PHE A 65 -10.16 -19.36 3.66
C PHE A 65 -9.22 -18.68 2.69
N THR A 66 -9.57 -18.75 1.40
CA THR A 66 -8.90 -17.98 0.35
C THR A 66 -9.86 -16.97 -0.25
N VAL A 67 -9.51 -15.69 -0.14
CA VAL A 67 -10.23 -14.56 -0.72
C VAL A 67 -9.41 -14.01 -1.87
N TYR A 68 -10.00 -13.99 -3.06
CA TYR A 68 -9.39 -13.42 -4.24
C TYR A 68 -10.21 -12.20 -4.70
N LEU A 69 -9.58 -11.04 -4.69
CA LEU A 69 -10.19 -9.76 -5.04
C LEU A 69 -9.64 -9.28 -6.40
N ARG A 70 -10.56 -8.89 -7.27
CA ARG A 70 -10.31 -8.12 -8.50
C ARG A 70 -11.32 -6.96 -8.55
N PRO A 71 -11.14 -5.96 -9.43
CA PRO A 71 -12.07 -4.84 -9.47
C PRO A 71 -13.49 -5.37 -9.66
N LYS A 72 -14.41 -4.96 -8.77
CA LYS A 72 -15.83 -5.34 -8.74
C LYS A 72 -16.12 -6.83 -8.51
N VAL A 73 -15.13 -7.67 -8.22
CA VAL A 73 -15.31 -9.12 -8.06
C VAL A 73 -14.61 -9.63 -6.81
N ALA A 74 -15.37 -10.27 -5.93
CA ALA A 74 -14.87 -11.02 -4.80
C ALA A 74 -15.13 -12.52 -5.02
N VAL A 75 -14.09 -13.33 -4.82
CA VAL A 75 -14.15 -14.80 -4.88
C VAL A 75 -13.70 -15.34 -3.54
N VAL A 76 -14.49 -16.23 -2.95
CA VAL A 76 -14.15 -16.93 -1.69
C VAL A 76 -14.15 -18.43 -2.00
N ASP A 77 -13.03 -19.09 -1.72
CA ASP A 77 -12.81 -20.53 -1.93
C ASP A 77 -13.23 -21.00 -3.35
N GLY A 78 -12.82 -20.22 -4.35
CA GLY A 78 -13.07 -20.49 -5.77
C GLY A 78 -14.48 -20.15 -6.27
N LYS A 79 -15.37 -19.62 -5.42
CA LYS A 79 -16.73 -19.21 -5.80
C LYS A 79 -16.88 -17.70 -5.75
N ILE A 80 -17.42 -17.12 -6.83
CA ILE A 80 -17.80 -15.71 -6.83
C ILE A 80 -18.90 -15.50 -5.78
N VAL A 81 -18.72 -14.50 -4.92
CA VAL A 81 -19.68 -14.15 -3.87
C VAL A 81 -20.31 -12.78 -4.14
N LYS A 82 -21.54 -12.58 -3.67
CA LYS A 82 -22.17 -11.25 -3.65
C LYS A 82 -21.82 -10.56 -2.33
N THR A 83 -21.53 -9.27 -2.39
CA THR A 83 -21.32 -8.45 -1.19
C THR A 83 -22.63 -7.74 -0.76
N PRO A 84 -22.86 -7.56 0.56
CA PRO A 84 -22.01 -8.00 1.66
C PRO A 84 -22.01 -9.52 1.82
N TYR A 85 -20.84 -10.09 2.13
CA TYR A 85 -20.63 -11.52 2.35
C TYR A 85 -20.17 -11.74 3.80
N TYR A 86 -20.71 -12.74 4.48
CA TYR A 86 -20.32 -13.11 5.83
C TYR A 86 -20.24 -14.63 5.97
N SER A 87 -19.11 -15.13 6.44
CA SER A 87 -18.93 -16.56 6.72
C SER A 87 -17.78 -16.77 7.69
N SER A 88 -17.98 -17.58 8.75
CA SER A 88 -16.90 -18.09 9.61
C SER A 88 -15.90 -17.02 10.14
N GLY A 89 -16.38 -15.81 10.42
CA GLY A 89 -15.53 -14.71 10.91
C GLY A 89 -14.83 -13.90 9.82
N LEU A 90 -15.17 -14.13 8.55
CA LEU A 90 -14.84 -13.30 7.40
C LEU A 90 -16.07 -12.45 7.03
N PHE A 91 -15.89 -11.15 6.94
CA PHE A 91 -16.90 -10.20 6.45
C PHE A 91 -16.31 -9.40 5.28
N ILE A 92 -17.02 -9.36 4.15
CA ILE A 92 -16.63 -8.61 2.96
C ILE A 92 -17.76 -7.65 2.61
N GLU A 93 -17.46 -6.37 2.49
CA GLU A 93 -18.38 -5.36 1.97
C GLU A 93 -17.74 -4.61 0.81
N SER A 94 -18.55 -4.21 -0.17
CA SER A 94 -18.10 -3.38 -1.28
C SER A 94 -19.07 -2.23 -1.48
N SER A 95 -18.51 -1.05 -1.71
CA SER A 95 -19.18 0.09 -2.31
C SER A 95 -18.67 0.30 -3.73
N ASP A 96 -19.13 1.36 -4.40
CA ASP A 96 -18.62 1.74 -5.72
C ASP A 96 -17.11 2.09 -5.69
N ILE A 97 -16.60 2.53 -4.54
CA ILE A 97 -15.22 3.02 -4.39
C ILE A 97 -14.37 1.98 -3.65
N TYR A 98 -14.85 1.40 -2.56
CA TYR A 98 -14.02 0.57 -1.68
C TYR A 98 -14.54 -0.86 -1.59
N THR A 99 -13.62 -1.82 -1.57
CA THR A 99 -13.87 -3.16 -1.02
C THR A 99 -13.14 -3.29 0.29
N LYS A 100 -13.85 -3.73 1.33
CA LYS A 100 -13.28 -3.97 2.66
C LYS A 100 -13.46 -5.42 3.06
N VAL A 101 -12.43 -5.97 3.69
CA VAL A 101 -12.45 -7.32 4.27
C VAL A 101 -12.10 -7.21 5.74
N TYR A 102 -12.90 -7.81 6.59
CA TYR A 102 -12.67 -7.93 8.03
C TYR A 102 -12.57 -9.40 8.39
N ALA A 103 -11.46 -9.79 9.02
CA ALA A 103 -11.25 -11.13 9.53
C ALA A 103 -11.20 -11.11 11.07
N LYS A 104 -11.87 -12.08 11.70
CA LYS A 104 -12.04 -12.21 13.17
C LYS A 104 -10.74 -12.21 13.97
N PHE A 105 -9.60 -12.45 13.35
CA PHE A 105 -8.29 -12.51 14.01
C PHE A 105 -7.56 -11.16 13.99
N GLY A 106 -8.26 -10.03 13.87
CA GLY A 106 -7.62 -8.73 13.98
C GLY A 106 -6.87 -8.33 12.71
N LEU A 107 -7.43 -8.67 11.55
CA LEU A 107 -6.94 -8.22 10.25
C LEU A 107 -8.09 -7.49 9.56
N SER A 108 -7.82 -6.27 9.10
CA SER A 108 -8.70 -5.54 8.20
C SER A 108 -7.94 -5.15 6.93
N LEU A 109 -8.63 -5.19 5.80
CA LEU A 109 -8.11 -4.83 4.49
C LEU A 109 -9.06 -3.86 3.83
N ILE A 110 -8.55 -2.76 3.30
CA ILE A 110 -9.33 -1.74 2.59
C ILE A 110 -8.64 -1.42 1.26
N TRP A 111 -9.35 -1.63 0.16
CA TRP A 111 -8.85 -1.40 -1.20
C TRP A 111 -9.80 -0.50 -1.98
N ASN A 112 -9.29 0.51 -2.69
CA ASN A 112 -10.08 1.42 -3.53
C ASN A 112 -10.43 0.84 -4.92
N GLN A 113 -10.25 -0.47 -5.13
CA GLN A 113 -10.46 -1.15 -6.42
C GLN A 113 -9.51 -0.71 -7.54
N GLU A 114 -8.51 0.10 -7.22
CA GLU A 114 -7.50 0.63 -8.15
C GLU A 114 -6.09 0.42 -7.57
N ASP A 115 -5.42 1.48 -7.13
CA ASP A 115 -4.01 1.55 -6.76
C ASP A 115 -3.73 1.54 -5.25
N ALA A 116 -4.74 1.81 -4.41
CA ALA A 116 -4.58 2.08 -2.99
C ALA A 116 -5.11 0.93 -2.12
N LEU A 117 -4.20 0.26 -1.42
CA LEU A 117 -4.48 -0.82 -0.48
C LEU A 117 -3.96 -0.45 0.92
N MET A 118 -4.73 -0.80 1.94
CA MET A 118 -4.34 -0.71 3.34
C MET A 118 -4.62 -2.04 4.04
N VAL A 119 -3.66 -2.46 4.86
CA VAL A 119 -3.82 -3.58 5.78
C VAL A 119 -3.55 -3.09 7.19
N GLU A 120 -4.50 -3.36 8.08
CA GLU A 120 -4.41 -3.09 9.51
C GLU A 120 -4.39 -4.43 10.26
N LEU A 121 -3.49 -4.52 11.23
CA LEU A 121 -3.27 -5.72 12.04
C LEU A 121 -3.30 -5.36 13.53
N ASP A 122 -3.93 -6.23 14.33
CA ASP A 122 -3.83 -6.18 15.78
C ASP A 122 -2.37 -6.32 16.24
N SER A 123 -2.05 -5.69 17.39
CA SER A 123 -0.70 -5.70 17.98
C SER A 123 -0.14 -7.09 18.33
N LYS A 124 -0.99 -8.12 18.38
CA LYS A 124 -0.55 -9.52 18.58
C LYS A 124 0.33 -10.07 17.45
N PHE A 125 0.35 -9.40 16.29
CA PHE A 125 1.21 -9.74 15.16
C PHE A 125 2.56 -9.00 15.19
N ALA A 126 2.85 -8.21 16.22
CA ALA A 126 4.12 -7.52 16.35
C ALA A 126 5.30 -8.52 16.37
N ASN A 127 6.38 -8.20 15.66
CA ASN A 127 7.56 -9.05 15.41
C ASN A 127 7.26 -10.38 14.67
N ARG A 128 6.05 -10.55 14.13
CA ARG A 128 5.65 -11.81 13.47
C ARG A 128 5.52 -11.67 11.96
N THR A 129 5.43 -10.45 11.45
CA THR A 129 5.12 -10.24 10.04
C THR A 129 6.36 -10.34 9.15
N CYS A 130 6.14 -10.60 7.87
CA CYS A 130 7.14 -10.36 6.83
C CYS A 130 6.44 -10.05 5.50
N GLY A 131 7.20 -9.58 4.51
CA GLY A 131 6.67 -9.06 3.24
C GLY A 131 7.03 -7.59 3.06
N LEU A 132 6.45 -6.96 2.05
CA LEU A 132 6.65 -5.53 1.75
C LEU A 132 6.25 -4.60 2.91
N CYS A 133 5.38 -5.05 3.82
CA CYS A 133 4.95 -4.28 4.98
C CYS A 133 5.89 -4.33 6.19
N GLY A 134 6.99 -5.09 6.12
CA GLY A 134 7.95 -5.21 7.22
C GLY A 134 7.56 -6.19 8.33
N ASP A 135 8.30 -6.13 9.43
CA ASP A 135 8.26 -7.10 10.54
C ASP A 135 7.37 -6.66 11.72
N TYR A 136 6.89 -5.42 11.70
CA TYR A 136 6.00 -4.83 12.69
C TYR A 136 6.62 -4.87 14.11
N ASN A 137 7.88 -4.49 14.22
CA ASN A 137 8.62 -4.50 15.48
C ASN A 137 8.52 -3.17 16.26
N GLY A 138 8.06 -2.09 15.60
CA GLY A 138 7.92 -0.76 16.19
C GLY A 138 9.24 0.02 16.34
N ILE A 139 10.31 -0.36 15.64
CA ILE A 139 11.65 0.19 15.77
C ILE A 139 12.09 0.88 14.47
N PRO A 140 11.96 2.23 14.38
CA PRO A 140 12.28 2.97 13.14
C PRO A 140 13.78 2.98 12.75
N ILE A 141 14.69 2.67 13.70
CA ILE A 141 16.14 2.73 13.48
C ILE A 141 16.67 1.47 12.80
N TYR A 142 16.03 0.32 13.06
CA TYR A 142 16.33 -0.96 12.42
C TYR A 142 15.24 -1.24 11.39
N ASN A 143 15.19 -0.38 10.37
CA ASN A 143 14.20 -0.51 9.32
C ASN A 143 14.44 -1.77 8.48
N GLU A 144 13.44 -2.11 7.67
CA GLU A 144 13.36 -3.37 6.93
C GLU A 144 14.47 -3.54 5.88
N PHE A 145 15.20 -2.46 5.60
CA PHE A 145 16.30 -2.42 4.63
C PHE A 145 17.63 -2.90 5.22
N ILE A 146 17.71 -3.19 6.52
CA ILE A 146 18.95 -3.64 7.18
C ILE A 146 18.80 -5.11 7.59
N ASN A 147 19.75 -5.95 7.18
CA ASN A 147 19.81 -7.35 7.59
C ASN A 147 21.25 -7.75 7.98
N GLY A 148 21.51 -7.79 9.28
CA GLY A 148 22.88 -7.96 9.80
C GLY A 148 23.77 -6.81 9.33
N ASP A 149 24.83 -7.13 8.59
CA ASP A 149 25.75 -6.15 8.01
C ASP A 149 25.32 -5.68 6.60
N ALA A 150 24.26 -6.26 6.03
CA ALA A 150 23.76 -5.88 4.72
C ALA A 150 22.75 -4.73 4.81
N SER A 151 22.86 -3.77 3.89
CA SER A 151 21.89 -2.68 3.69
C SER A 151 21.37 -2.78 2.25
N TYR A 152 20.05 -2.83 2.09
CA TYR A 152 19.36 -2.96 0.82
C TYR A 152 18.78 -1.62 0.37
N ASN A 153 18.74 -1.39 -0.94
CA ASN A 153 17.86 -0.34 -1.47
C ASN A 153 16.41 -0.87 -1.54
N SER A 154 15.45 0.04 -1.80
CA SER A 154 14.04 -0.32 -1.83
C SER A 154 13.67 -1.35 -2.92
N ILE A 155 14.43 -1.36 -4.04
CA ILE A 155 14.22 -2.29 -5.15
C ILE A 155 14.68 -3.69 -4.78
N THR A 156 15.91 -3.82 -4.28
CA THR A 156 16.46 -5.10 -3.79
C THR A 156 15.57 -5.66 -2.69
N TYR A 157 15.14 -4.83 -1.71
CA TYR A 157 14.22 -5.27 -0.67
C TYR A 157 12.89 -5.79 -1.23
N GLY A 158 12.29 -5.08 -2.19
CA GLY A 158 11.04 -5.51 -2.83
C GLY A 158 11.18 -6.80 -3.63
N ASN A 159 12.31 -6.98 -4.34
CA ASN A 159 12.61 -8.19 -5.10
C ASN A 159 12.70 -9.44 -4.21
N LEU A 160 13.21 -9.31 -2.98
CA LEU A 160 13.23 -10.40 -2.00
C LEU A 160 11.83 -10.90 -1.61
N GLN A 161 10.78 -10.08 -1.80
CA GLN A 161 9.39 -10.42 -1.43
C GLN A 161 8.61 -11.11 -2.57
N LYS A 162 9.28 -11.44 -3.68
CA LYS A 162 8.65 -12.03 -4.87
C LYS A 162 8.13 -13.44 -4.64
N ILE A 163 6.90 -13.69 -5.06
CA ILE A 163 6.31 -15.03 -5.07
C ILE A 163 6.75 -15.79 -6.32
N HIS A 164 7.52 -16.85 -6.12
CA HIS A 164 8.01 -17.69 -7.20
C HIS A 164 6.92 -18.67 -7.65
N LYS A 165 6.45 -18.52 -8.90
CA LYS A 165 5.50 -19.45 -9.52
C LYS A 165 6.26 -20.38 -10.48
N PRO A 166 6.11 -21.72 -10.38
CA PRO A 166 6.91 -22.70 -11.12
C PRO A 166 6.99 -22.49 -12.64
N ASN A 167 5.95 -21.89 -13.25
CA ASN A 167 5.83 -21.73 -14.70
C ASN A 167 5.66 -20.27 -15.16
N ALA A 168 5.86 -19.28 -14.28
CA ALA A 168 5.73 -17.87 -14.65
C ALA A 168 7.11 -17.22 -14.67
N LYS A 169 7.54 -16.74 -15.85
CA LYS A 169 8.65 -15.79 -15.93
C LYS A 169 8.09 -14.39 -15.74
N CYS A 170 8.61 -13.70 -14.73
CA CYS A 170 8.30 -12.30 -14.47
C CYS A 170 9.62 -11.61 -14.15
N GLU A 171 9.91 -10.51 -14.84
CA GLU A 171 11.17 -9.79 -14.73
C GLU A 171 11.14 -8.85 -13.51
N ASP A 172 12.26 -8.80 -12.80
CA ASP A 172 12.42 -7.89 -11.66
C ASP A 172 12.74 -6.47 -12.14
N PRO A 173 12.29 -5.44 -11.42
CA PRO A 173 12.76 -4.08 -11.66
C PRO A 173 14.29 -3.98 -11.54
N ASP A 174 14.85 -3.07 -12.33
CA ASP A 174 16.29 -2.79 -12.34
C ASP A 174 16.75 -2.20 -11.00
N GLU A 175 17.56 -2.98 -10.27
CA GLU A 175 18.14 -2.59 -8.97
C GLU A 175 19.18 -1.47 -9.07
N THR A 176 19.74 -1.24 -10.28
CA THR A 176 20.75 -0.19 -10.50
C THR A 176 20.13 1.19 -10.72
N ARG A 177 18.81 1.25 -10.89
CA ARG A 177 18.10 2.50 -11.15
C ARG A 177 18.02 3.36 -9.89
N ALA A 178 18.83 4.42 -9.86
CA ALA A 178 18.72 5.44 -8.83
C ALA A 178 17.38 6.20 -8.95
N LEU A 179 16.78 6.52 -7.79
CA LEU A 179 15.66 7.45 -7.74
C LEU A 179 16.16 8.87 -8.06
N PRO A 180 15.45 9.63 -8.90
CA PRO A 180 15.81 11.01 -9.17
C PRO A 180 15.68 11.87 -7.90
N SER A 181 16.58 12.85 -7.77
CA SER A 181 16.42 13.90 -6.76
C SER A 181 15.33 14.87 -7.24
N CYS A 182 14.33 15.09 -6.38
CA CYS A 182 13.11 15.84 -6.72
C CYS A 182 12.91 17.08 -5.84
N ASN A 183 14.02 17.61 -5.34
CA ASN A 183 14.05 18.69 -4.34
C ASN A 183 13.40 19.98 -4.84
N GLU A 184 13.37 20.25 -6.15
CA GLU A 184 12.69 21.44 -6.70
C GLU A 184 11.18 21.48 -6.41
N HIS A 185 10.53 20.34 -6.15
CA HIS A 185 9.08 20.26 -5.94
C HIS A 185 8.66 20.36 -4.46
N ARG A 186 9.62 20.51 -3.55
CA ARG A 186 9.35 20.47 -2.09
C ARG A 186 8.36 21.54 -1.66
N ASP A 187 8.56 22.79 -2.08
CA ASP A 187 7.72 23.92 -1.66
C ASP A 187 6.26 23.76 -2.12
N GLU A 188 6.04 23.23 -3.32
CA GLU A 188 4.70 22.93 -3.85
C GLU A 188 4.02 21.84 -3.00
N CYS A 189 4.72 20.74 -2.72
CA CYS A 189 4.22 19.64 -1.90
C CYS A 189 3.93 20.05 -0.45
N VAL A 190 4.81 20.84 0.16
CA VAL A 190 4.58 21.42 1.51
C VAL A 190 3.32 22.26 1.50
N ARG A 191 3.14 23.15 0.52
CA ARG A 191 1.95 24.02 0.44
C ARG A 191 0.66 23.21 0.29
N LEU A 192 0.67 22.17 -0.53
CA LEU A 192 -0.51 21.30 -0.74
C LEU A 192 -0.89 20.53 0.54
N LEU A 193 0.08 19.83 1.13
CA LEU A 193 -0.15 18.96 2.30
C LEU A 193 -0.34 19.74 3.61
N THR A 194 0.01 21.03 3.63
CA THR A 194 -0.26 21.94 4.76
C THR A 194 -1.40 22.92 4.47
N SER A 195 -2.19 22.73 3.42
CA SER A 195 -3.38 23.56 3.19
C SER A 195 -4.35 23.51 4.38
N SER A 196 -5.29 24.45 4.43
CA SER A 196 -6.30 24.54 5.49
C SER A 196 -7.15 23.28 5.59
N ALA A 197 -7.37 22.57 4.48
CA ALA A 197 -8.07 21.29 4.46
C ALA A 197 -7.39 20.23 5.33
N PHE A 198 -6.07 20.31 5.56
CA PHE A 198 -5.33 19.33 6.34
C PHE A 198 -4.91 19.82 7.72
N ALA A 199 -5.54 20.88 8.24
CA ALA A 199 -5.16 21.48 9.53
C ALA A 199 -5.14 20.46 10.69
N ASP A 200 -6.14 19.58 10.79
CA ASP A 200 -6.25 18.55 11.84
C ASP A 200 -5.35 17.31 11.58
N CYS A 201 -4.66 17.27 10.43
CA CYS A 201 -3.78 16.15 10.07
C CYS A 201 -2.32 16.37 10.49
N ARG A 202 -1.91 17.64 10.63
CA ARG A 202 -0.49 18.04 10.78
C ARG A 202 0.22 17.42 11.98
N LEU A 203 -0.49 17.18 13.09
CA LEU A 203 0.08 16.63 14.32
C LEU A 203 -0.17 15.11 14.48
N ARG A 204 -0.86 14.48 13.51
CA ARG A 204 -1.25 13.07 13.58
C ARG A 204 -0.38 12.17 12.73
N LEU A 205 0.26 12.72 11.71
CA LEU A 205 1.02 11.99 10.71
C LEU A 205 2.43 12.55 10.61
N ASN A 206 3.39 11.70 10.24
CA ASN A 206 4.71 12.16 9.83
C ASN A 206 4.63 12.82 8.45
N LEU A 207 4.47 14.15 8.43
CA LEU A 207 4.28 14.93 7.22
C LEU A 207 5.45 14.82 6.23
N GLU A 208 6.69 14.72 6.71
CA GLU A 208 7.87 14.70 5.84
C GLU A 208 7.84 13.52 4.87
N MET A 209 7.38 12.33 5.31
CA MET A 209 7.30 11.15 4.44
C MET A 209 6.33 11.36 3.27
N TYR A 210 5.21 12.04 3.50
CA TYR A 210 4.23 12.35 2.44
C TYR A 210 4.71 13.49 1.53
N ILE A 211 5.51 14.45 2.05
CA ILE A 211 6.18 15.46 1.23
C ILE A 211 7.14 14.78 0.25
N GLN A 212 7.98 13.85 0.74
CA GLN A 212 8.93 13.13 -0.12
C GLN A 212 8.22 12.29 -1.19
N ALA A 213 7.14 11.58 -0.83
CA ALA A 213 6.33 10.84 -1.80
C ALA A 213 5.73 11.77 -2.88
N CYS A 214 5.18 12.92 -2.47
CA CYS A 214 4.63 13.93 -3.38
C CYS A 214 5.70 14.49 -4.33
N MET A 215 6.92 14.75 -3.84
CA MET A 215 8.03 15.24 -4.65
C MET A 215 8.40 14.25 -5.76
N GLN A 216 8.47 12.96 -5.41
CA GLN A 216 8.75 11.89 -6.38
C GLN A 216 7.64 11.76 -7.42
N ASP A 217 6.37 11.87 -7.00
CA ASP A 217 5.23 11.86 -7.93
C ASP A 217 5.27 13.04 -8.90
N LYS A 218 5.56 14.25 -8.40
CA LYS A 218 5.65 15.44 -9.25
C LYS A 218 6.74 15.29 -10.31
N CYS A 219 7.91 14.80 -9.92
CA CYS A 219 9.03 14.52 -10.82
C CYS A 219 8.70 13.48 -11.89
N ALA A 220 8.03 12.40 -11.50
CA ALA A 220 7.71 11.31 -12.41
C ALA A 220 6.76 11.75 -13.52
N CYS A 221 6.01 12.82 -13.28
CA CYS A 221 4.96 13.29 -14.16
C CYS A 221 5.51 14.44 -14.97
N LYS A 222 5.87 14.12 -16.22
CA LYS A 222 6.66 14.93 -17.16
C LYS A 222 5.92 16.19 -17.67
N GLY A 223 5.33 16.96 -16.76
CA GLY A 223 4.57 18.17 -17.08
C GLY A 223 3.20 17.91 -17.71
N GLU A 224 2.75 16.66 -17.83
CA GLU A 224 1.36 16.36 -18.17
C GLU A 224 0.47 16.73 -16.97
N GLU A 225 -0.72 17.31 -17.23
CA GLU A 225 -1.78 17.52 -16.23
C GLU A 225 -2.39 16.18 -15.81
N ASP A 226 -1.56 15.17 -15.56
CA ASP A 226 -2.00 13.88 -15.09
C ASP A 226 -2.28 13.95 -13.60
N SER A 227 -3.57 14.04 -13.30
CA SER A 227 -4.10 14.02 -11.94
C SER A 227 -3.64 12.79 -11.14
N PHE A 228 -3.39 11.65 -11.77
CA PHE A 228 -3.05 10.41 -11.06
C PHE A 228 -1.85 10.58 -10.13
N CYS A 229 -0.83 11.30 -10.59
CA CYS A 229 0.44 11.43 -9.89
C CYS A 229 0.32 12.06 -8.51
N LEU A 230 -0.25 13.27 -8.43
CA LEU A 230 -0.34 14.01 -7.18
C LEU A 230 -1.57 13.62 -6.36
N CYS A 231 -2.68 13.34 -7.03
CA CYS A 231 -3.96 13.09 -6.36
C CYS A 231 -3.91 11.81 -5.54
N SER A 232 -3.16 10.78 -5.97
CA SER A 232 -3.04 9.54 -5.19
C SER A 232 -2.33 9.76 -3.85
N THR A 233 -1.19 10.48 -3.82
CA THR A 233 -0.48 10.75 -2.55
C THR A 233 -1.27 11.67 -1.61
N ILE A 234 -1.95 12.68 -2.14
CA ILE A 234 -2.79 13.57 -1.31
C ILE A 234 -4.03 12.82 -0.78
N SER A 235 -4.62 11.94 -1.60
CA SER A 235 -5.71 11.06 -1.17
C SER A 235 -5.25 10.11 -0.06
N GLU A 236 -4.05 9.55 -0.17
CA GLU A 236 -3.50 8.70 0.88
C GLU A 236 -3.26 9.49 2.18
N TYR A 237 -2.71 10.71 2.09
CA TYR A 237 -2.53 11.58 3.26
C TYR A 237 -3.87 11.89 3.95
N SER A 238 -4.90 12.22 3.16
CA SER A 238 -6.27 12.41 3.64
C SER A 238 -6.82 11.16 4.32
N ARG A 239 -6.63 9.98 3.71
CA ARG A 239 -7.13 8.71 4.24
C ARG A 239 -6.46 8.32 5.55
N GLN A 240 -5.14 8.48 5.63
CA GLN A 240 -4.35 8.20 6.83
C GLN A 240 -4.71 9.18 7.96
N CYS A 241 -5.01 10.43 7.63
CA CYS A 241 -5.47 11.42 8.60
C CYS A 241 -6.81 11.02 9.20
N SER A 242 -7.78 10.65 8.35
CA SER A 242 -9.09 10.18 8.81
C SER A 242 -8.98 8.91 9.64
N HIS A 243 -8.09 7.99 9.27
CA HIS A 243 -7.84 6.77 10.03
C HIS A 243 -7.24 7.06 11.42
N ALA A 244 -6.33 8.04 11.53
CA ALA A 244 -5.78 8.52 12.80
C ALA A 244 -6.76 9.39 13.63
N GLY A 245 -8.06 9.40 13.27
CA GLY A 245 -9.11 10.14 13.96
C GLY A 245 -9.15 11.64 13.65
N GLY A 246 -8.38 12.10 12.67
CA GLY A 246 -8.45 13.46 12.16
C GLY A 246 -9.64 13.66 11.20
N ARG A 247 -9.93 14.91 10.88
CA ARG A 247 -11.01 15.29 9.94
C ARG A 247 -10.46 16.19 8.83
N PRO A 248 -9.91 15.60 7.75
CA PRO A 248 -9.53 16.40 6.60
C PRO A 248 -10.77 17.06 6.00
N GLY A 249 -10.64 18.32 5.57
CA GLY A 249 -11.65 19.05 4.81
C GLY A 249 -11.61 18.69 3.32
N GLU A 250 -12.52 19.31 2.56
CA GLU A 250 -12.53 19.18 1.11
C GLU A 250 -11.29 19.84 0.49
N TRP A 251 -10.46 19.05 -0.18
CA TRP A 251 -9.23 19.51 -0.84
C TRP A 251 -9.28 19.36 -2.36
N ARG A 252 -10.23 18.58 -2.88
CA ARG A 252 -10.48 18.43 -4.32
C ARG A 252 -11.25 19.64 -4.84
N THR A 253 -10.89 20.12 -6.02
CA THR A 253 -11.53 21.28 -6.67
C THR A 253 -11.72 21.00 -8.16
N GLN A 254 -12.49 21.84 -8.87
CA GLN A 254 -12.69 21.69 -10.32
C GLN A 254 -11.39 21.71 -11.13
N ASN A 255 -10.34 22.35 -10.61
CA ASN A 255 -9.04 22.47 -11.27
C ASN A 255 -7.96 21.58 -10.62
N PHE A 256 -8.34 20.71 -9.67
CA PHE A 256 -7.41 19.87 -8.92
C PHE A 256 -8.09 18.63 -8.35
N CYS A 257 -7.80 17.46 -8.93
CA CYS A 257 -8.18 16.13 -8.42
C CYS A 257 -9.68 15.84 -8.24
#